data_AF-A0A183ER73-F1
#
_entry.id   AF-A0A183ER73-F1
#
_cell.length_a   1.000
_cell.length_b   1.000
_cell.length_c   1.000
_cell.angle_alpha   90.00
_cell.angle_beta   90.00
_cell.angle_gamma   90.00
#
_symmetry.space_group_name_H-M   'P 1'
#
loop_
_entity.id
_entity.type
_entity.pdbx_description
1 polymer ?
#
loop_
_entity_poly.entity_id
_entity_poly.type
_entity_poly.pdbx_seq_one_letter_code
_entity_poly.pdbx_strand_id
1 'polypeptide(L)'
;MDDPSWESAAFRFIPDVNLDSSLKGSLRAAHWSMSDDDALNSVFVSNTDLPYNAIGHLSPVDYKKGENFPKTGPNRVWKVFSKEALKKPQLMEFFSELRNVTKANYKHPPSGRPKFRLSKNICYVNAVEWLASSIETSALGGRNCVNMLLEDLGLQMIKKPIKNEL
;
A
#
# COMPACT_ATOMS: atom_id res chain seq x y z
N MET A 1 -10.31 -29.92 -7.89
CA MET A 1 -10.35 -28.69 -8.71
C MET A 1 -9.62 -27.65 -7.88
N ASP A 2 -8.30 -27.77 -7.91
CA ASP A 2 -7.42 -27.31 -6.86
C ASP A 2 -7.14 -25.81 -7.02
N ASP A 3 -7.23 -25.07 -5.91
CA ASP A 3 -6.75 -23.70 -5.81
C ASP A 3 -5.25 -23.73 -6.17
N PRO A 4 -4.83 -23.20 -7.32
CA PRO A 4 -3.46 -23.32 -7.73
C PRO A 4 -2.58 -22.53 -6.76
N SER A 5 -1.45 -23.11 -6.34
CA SER A 5 -0.57 -22.55 -5.31
C SER A 5 -0.15 -21.09 -5.54
N TRP A 6 -0.25 -20.60 -6.79
CA TRP A 6 0.01 -19.22 -7.18
C TRP A 6 -1.11 -18.24 -6.83
N GLU A 7 -2.40 -18.64 -6.79
CA GLU A 7 -3.48 -17.75 -6.32
C GLU A 7 -3.24 -17.46 -4.84
N SER A 8 -2.95 -18.50 -4.05
CA SER A 8 -2.47 -18.32 -2.66
C SER A 8 -1.20 -17.47 -2.58
N ALA A 9 -0.25 -17.60 -3.52
CA ALA A 9 0.97 -16.79 -3.54
C ALA A 9 0.73 -15.32 -3.93
N ALA A 10 -0.14 -15.02 -4.89
CA ALA A 10 -0.50 -13.66 -5.29
C ALA A 10 -1.16 -12.90 -4.14
N PHE A 11 -1.89 -13.61 -3.27
CA PHE A 11 -2.44 -13.06 -2.03
C PHE A 11 -1.45 -13.05 -0.86
N ARG A 12 -0.45 -13.94 -0.82
CA ARG A 12 0.73 -13.78 0.07
C ARG A 12 1.59 -12.56 -0.30
N PHE A 13 1.46 -12.05 -1.53
CA PHE A 13 2.10 -10.83 -2.03
C PHE A 13 1.20 -9.59 -1.95
N ILE A 14 -0.01 -9.68 -1.39
CA ILE A 14 -0.50 -8.55 -0.61
C ILE A 14 0.29 -8.69 0.69
N PRO A 15 1.48 -8.06 0.81
CA PRO A 15 2.30 -8.25 2.00
C PRO A 15 1.40 -7.98 3.20
N ASP A 16 1.43 -8.83 4.23
CA ASP A 16 0.67 -8.68 5.49
C ASP A 16 0.16 -7.25 5.65
N VAL A 17 -1.11 -7.09 5.26
CA VAL A 17 -1.61 -5.87 4.61
C VAL A 17 -1.18 -4.64 5.39
N ASN A 18 -0.32 -3.80 4.77
CA ASN A 18 0.17 -2.56 5.36
C ASN A 18 -0.97 -1.92 6.15
N LEU A 19 -0.83 -1.88 7.47
CA LEU A 19 -1.83 -1.31 8.33
C LEU A 19 -1.90 0.17 8.01
N ASP A 20 -3.09 0.59 7.56
CA ASP A 20 -3.34 1.98 7.28
C ASP A 20 -3.93 2.63 8.52
N SER A 21 -3.23 3.62 9.04
CA SER A 21 -3.76 4.52 10.05
C SER A 21 -4.12 5.85 9.39
N SER A 22 -5.42 6.16 9.37
CA SER A 22 -5.92 7.48 9.02
C SER A 22 -6.01 8.32 10.29
N LEU A 23 -5.33 9.45 10.33
CA LEU A 23 -5.28 10.32 11.50
C LEU A 23 -5.38 11.78 11.13
N LYS A 24 -5.87 12.61 12.05
CA LYS A 24 -5.92 14.06 11.89
C LYS A 24 -4.84 14.69 12.77
N GLY A 25 -4.04 15.64 12.28
CA GLY A 25 -2.96 16.16 13.11
C GLY A 25 -1.89 16.97 12.39
N SER A 26 -0.94 17.46 13.19
CA SER A 26 0.21 18.24 12.75
C SER A 26 1.46 17.37 12.74
N LEU A 27 2.20 17.38 11.64
CA LEU A 27 3.53 16.77 11.62
C LEU A 27 4.50 17.57 12.49
N ARG A 28 5.50 16.89 13.03
CA ARG A 28 6.60 17.50 13.77
C ARG A 28 7.67 17.95 12.78
N ALA A 29 7.70 19.23 12.44
CA ALA A 29 8.62 19.77 11.42
C ALA A 29 10.10 19.41 11.70
N ALA A 30 10.53 19.50 12.97
CA ALA A 30 11.88 19.14 13.40
C ALA A 30 12.27 17.67 13.11
N HIS A 31 11.32 16.73 13.10
CA HIS A 31 11.61 15.33 12.74
C HIS A 31 11.99 15.20 11.26
N TRP A 32 11.44 16.07 10.42
CA TRP A 32 11.62 16.05 8.97
C TRP A 32 12.67 17.03 8.47
N SER A 33 13.40 17.70 9.38
CA SER A 33 14.33 18.78 9.05
C SER A 33 13.67 19.92 8.26
N MET A 34 12.41 20.22 8.57
CA MET A 34 11.59 21.25 7.94
C MET A 34 11.32 22.40 8.91
N SER A 35 10.94 23.56 8.37
CA SER A 35 10.36 24.66 9.13
C SER A 35 8.86 24.45 9.36
N ASP A 36 8.28 25.11 10.37
CA ASP A 36 6.84 24.97 10.68
C ASP A 36 5.92 25.53 9.57
N ASP A 37 6.45 26.40 8.71
CA ASP A 37 5.75 26.96 7.55
C ASP A 37 5.76 26.04 6.33
N ASP A 38 6.63 25.01 6.32
CA ASP A 38 6.75 24.12 5.19
C ASP A 38 5.57 23.13 5.09
N ALA A 39 4.94 23.10 3.91
CA ALA A 39 3.79 22.24 3.66
C ALA A 39 4.23 20.87 3.10
N LEU A 40 4.55 19.92 3.99
CA LEU A 40 4.81 18.53 3.58
C LEU A 40 3.52 17.88 3.07
N ASN A 41 3.57 17.19 1.94
CA ASN A 41 2.40 16.47 1.41
C ASN A 41 2.54 14.95 1.48
N SER A 42 3.76 14.45 1.31
CA SER A 42 4.02 13.02 1.31
C SER A 42 5.46 12.72 1.67
N VAL A 43 5.66 11.60 2.36
CA VAL A 43 6.95 10.99 2.67
C VAL A 43 6.91 9.56 2.15
N PHE A 44 7.95 9.17 1.42
CA PHE A 44 8.18 7.80 0.98
C PHE A 44 9.57 7.37 1.43
N VAL A 45 9.69 6.17 2.00
CA VAL A 45 10.96 5.63 2.47
C VAL A 45 11.20 4.24 1.88
N SER A 46 12.42 4.03 1.44
CA SER A 46 12.93 2.73 0.98
C SER A 46 13.65 1.95 2.09
N ASN A 47 13.84 2.57 3.26
CA ASN A 47 14.46 1.92 4.41
C ASN A 47 13.47 0.96 5.07
N THR A 48 13.79 -0.33 5.06
CA THR A 48 12.97 -1.38 5.64
C THR A 48 13.01 -1.45 7.17
N ASP A 49 13.94 -0.76 7.82
CA ASP A 49 14.09 -0.79 9.28
C ASP A 49 13.18 0.22 9.98
N LEU A 50 12.61 1.17 9.22
CA LEU A 50 11.64 2.13 9.73
C LEU A 50 10.28 1.46 9.98
N PRO A 51 9.52 1.94 10.99
CA PRO A 51 8.23 1.35 11.33
C PRO A 51 7.12 1.75 10.33
N TYR A 52 7.39 2.66 9.39
CA TYR A 52 6.47 3.11 8.35
C TYR A 52 7.13 3.06 6.96
N ASN A 53 6.31 2.90 5.92
CA ASN A 53 6.74 2.87 4.52
C ASN A 53 6.41 4.18 3.80
N ALA A 54 5.27 4.79 4.13
CA ALA A 54 4.85 6.06 3.56
C ALA A 54 3.90 6.81 4.49
N ILE A 55 3.93 8.14 4.40
CA ILE A 55 2.99 9.04 5.06
C ILE A 55 2.47 9.99 4.00
N GLY A 56 1.15 10.10 3.84
CA GLY A 56 0.55 10.93 2.80
C GLY A 56 -0.60 11.78 3.34
N HIS A 57 -0.65 13.04 2.92
CA HIS A 57 -1.79 13.90 3.19
C HIS A 57 -3.00 13.45 2.36
N LEU A 58 -4.17 13.38 2.98
CA LEU A 58 -5.43 13.09 2.33
C LEU A 58 -6.25 14.38 2.17
N SER A 59 -6.61 14.67 0.92
CA SER A 59 -7.60 15.70 0.59
C SER A 59 -8.97 15.05 0.39
N PRO A 60 -10.07 15.75 0.73
CA PRO A 60 -11.42 15.29 0.40
C PRO A 60 -11.56 15.03 -1.10
N VAL A 61 -12.29 13.96 -1.45
CA VAL A 61 -12.54 13.58 -2.84
C VAL A 61 -13.68 14.37 -3.48
N ASP A 62 -14.54 14.94 -2.65
CA ASP A 62 -15.75 15.71 -2.99
C ASP A 62 -15.53 17.23 -2.93
N TYR A 63 -14.28 17.68 -3.17
CA TYR A 63 -13.93 19.09 -3.11
C TYR A 63 -14.62 19.92 -4.19
N LYS A 64 -15.01 21.14 -3.84
CA LYS A 64 -15.47 22.13 -4.81
C LYS A 64 -14.31 23.02 -5.26
N LYS A 65 -14.34 23.44 -6.53
CA LYS A 65 -13.35 24.38 -7.08
C LYS A 65 -13.36 25.67 -6.26
N GLY A 66 -12.23 26.00 -5.64
CA GLY A 66 -12.07 27.18 -4.78
C GLY A 66 -12.15 26.90 -3.28
N GLU A 67 -12.42 25.67 -2.85
CA GLU A 67 -12.27 25.28 -1.44
C GLU A 67 -10.80 25.29 -1.02
N ASN A 68 -10.51 25.92 0.12
CA ASN A 68 -9.18 25.97 0.70
C ASN A 68 -9.05 24.88 1.77
N PHE A 69 -8.09 23.98 1.57
CA PHE A 69 -7.74 22.97 2.55
C PHE A 69 -6.57 23.42 3.43
N PRO A 70 -6.50 22.95 4.69
CA PRO A 70 -5.39 23.29 5.58
C PRO A 70 -4.07 22.83 4.96
N LYS A 71 -3.14 23.76 4.73
CA LYS A 71 -1.79 23.45 4.24
C LYS A 71 -0.86 22.97 5.36
N THR A 72 -1.10 23.44 6.58
CA THR A 72 -0.37 23.07 7.80
C THR A 72 -1.35 22.95 8.98
N GLY A 73 -0.83 22.48 10.12
CA GLY A 73 -1.58 22.47 11.38
C GLY A 73 -2.50 21.25 11.59
N PRO A 74 -3.24 21.24 12.71
CA PRO A 74 -3.82 20.02 13.26
C PRO A 74 -5.10 19.58 12.56
N ASN A 75 -5.55 20.33 11.55
CA ASN A 75 -6.72 19.99 10.77
C ASN A 75 -6.44 19.11 9.56
N ARG A 76 -5.16 18.86 9.25
CA ARG A 76 -4.75 17.99 8.14
C ARG A 76 -5.04 16.54 8.46
N VAL A 77 -5.44 15.80 7.43
CA VAL A 77 -5.68 14.36 7.50
C VAL A 77 -4.52 13.65 6.84
N TRP A 78 -4.05 12.59 7.48
CA TRP A 78 -2.89 11.82 7.08
C TRP A 78 -3.22 10.34 7.01
N LYS A 79 -2.66 9.68 6.01
CA LYS A 79 -2.63 8.24 5.83
C LYS A 79 -1.21 7.78 6.13
N VAL A 80 -1.05 6.85 7.07
CA VAL A 80 0.25 6.27 7.40
C VAL A 80 0.23 4.81 7.05
N PHE A 81 1.11 4.41 6.14
CA PHE A 81 1.33 3.02 5.78
C PHE A 81 2.46 2.46 6.62
N SER A 82 2.18 1.40 7.38
CA SER A 82 3.16 0.72 8.22
C SER A 82 3.05 -0.79 8.12
N LYS A 83 4.15 -1.48 8.44
CA LYS A 83 4.19 -2.94 8.48
C LYS A 83 3.35 -3.51 9.62
N GLU A 84 3.33 -2.79 10.74
CA GLU A 84 2.57 -3.15 11.94
C GLU A 84 1.72 -1.98 12.42
N ALA A 85 0.77 -2.24 13.31
CA ALA A 85 -0.09 -1.20 13.85
C ALA A 85 0.71 -0.26 14.75
N LEU A 86 0.95 0.96 14.30
CA LEU A 86 1.72 1.94 15.06
C LEU A 86 1.05 2.26 16.41
N LYS A 87 1.87 2.27 17.46
CA LYS A 87 1.47 2.69 18.80
C LYS A 87 1.51 4.21 18.88
N LYS A 88 0.72 4.80 19.78
CA LYS A 88 0.67 6.25 20.00
C LYS A 88 2.06 6.88 20.26
N PRO A 89 2.98 6.26 21.03
CA PRO A 89 4.33 6.82 21.22
C PRO A 89 5.14 6.91 19.92
N GLN A 90 5.02 5.92 19.02
CA GLN A 90 5.69 5.96 17.72
C GLN A 90 5.12 7.09 16.87
N LEU A 91 3.78 7.21 16.79
CA LEU A 91 3.15 8.30 16.06
C LEU A 91 3.57 9.69 16.58
N MET A 92 3.76 9.84 17.89
CA MET A 92 4.20 11.11 18.50
C MET A 92 5.65 11.50 18.17
N GLU A 93 6.45 10.58 17.62
CA GLU A 93 7.79 10.90 17.13
C GLU A 93 7.72 11.78 15.87
N PHE A 94 6.80 11.45 14.95
CA PHE A 94 6.63 12.14 13.67
C PHE A 94 5.51 13.19 13.66
N PHE A 95 4.60 13.15 14.64
CA PHE A 95 3.51 14.11 14.82
C PHE A 95 3.69 14.93 16.10
N SER A 96 3.51 16.24 16.00
CA SER A 96 3.47 17.16 17.14
C SER A 96 2.09 17.16 17.82
N GLU A 97 1.04 16.95 17.03
CA GLU A 97 -0.34 16.88 17.51
C GLU A 97 -1.11 15.77 16.78
N LEU A 98 -1.88 14.98 17.53
CA LEU A 98 -2.71 13.89 17.02
C LEU A 98 -4.15 14.04 17.51
N ARG A 99 -5.08 14.10 16.56
CA ARG A 99 -6.53 14.09 16.73
C ARG A 99 -7.09 12.90 15.95
N ASN A 100 -8.06 12.18 16.51
CA ASN A 100 -8.80 11.11 15.83
C ASN A 100 -7.92 10.11 15.05
N VAL A 101 -7.42 9.09 15.72
CA VAL A 101 -6.68 8.00 15.05
C VAL A 101 -7.65 6.86 14.71
N THR A 102 -7.86 6.64 13.43
CA THR A 102 -8.66 5.52 12.91
C THR A 102 -7.72 4.49 12.30
N LYS A 103 -7.72 3.27 12.85
CA LYS A 103 -6.93 2.16 12.32
C LYS A 103 -7.80 1.33 11.40
N ALA A 104 -7.42 1.24 10.13
CA ALA A 104 -8.03 0.29 9.21
C ALA A 104 -7.33 -1.05 9.38
N ASN A 105 -8.00 -1.99 10.05
CA ASN A 105 -7.62 -3.39 9.95
C ASN A 105 -8.16 -3.90 8.62
N TYR A 106 -7.27 -4.15 7.67
CA TYR A 106 -7.63 -4.87 6.46
C TYR A 106 -8.14 -6.25 6.86
N LYS A 107 -9.47 -6.42 6.80
CA LYS A 107 -10.08 -7.74 6.93
C LYS A 107 -9.66 -8.57 5.73
N HIS A 108 -9.55 -9.88 5.93
CA HIS A 108 -9.24 -10.83 4.88
C HIS A 108 -10.03 -10.52 3.61
N PRO A 109 -9.42 -10.70 2.42
CA PRO A 109 -10.10 -10.45 1.16
C PRO A 109 -11.44 -11.21 1.16
N PRO A 110 -12.57 -10.53 0.87
CA PRO A 110 -13.91 -11.09 0.93
C PRO A 110 -14.03 -12.40 0.16
N SER A 111 -14.79 -13.34 0.73
CA SER A 111 -15.17 -14.58 0.06
C SER A 111 -15.97 -14.24 -1.20
N GLY A 112 -15.52 -14.72 -2.37
CA GLY A 112 -16.15 -14.42 -3.67
C GLY A 112 -15.40 -13.40 -4.54
N ARG A 113 -14.14 -13.07 -4.22
CA ARG A 113 -13.28 -12.26 -5.09
C ARG A 113 -13.15 -12.84 -6.51
N PRO A 114 -13.07 -12.00 -7.55
CA PRO A 114 -12.77 -12.48 -8.89
C PRO A 114 -11.40 -13.14 -8.90
N LYS A 115 -11.28 -14.24 -9.66
CA LYS A 115 -9.99 -14.87 -9.91
C LYS A 115 -9.14 -13.94 -10.76
N PHE A 116 -7.84 -13.92 -10.51
CA PHE A 116 -6.91 -13.18 -11.37
C PHE A 116 -6.92 -13.71 -12.80
N ARG A 117 -7.20 -15.00 -12.99
CA ARG A 117 -7.33 -15.65 -14.29
C ARG A 117 -8.81 -15.84 -14.61
N LEU A 118 -9.25 -15.27 -15.74
CA LEU A 118 -10.60 -15.43 -16.25
C LEU A 118 -10.72 -16.65 -17.17
N SER A 119 -9.77 -16.76 -18.10
CA SER A 119 -9.65 -17.89 -19.02
C SER A 119 -8.21 -18.02 -19.49
N LYS A 120 -7.92 -19.02 -20.32
CA LYS A 120 -6.62 -19.10 -21.01
C LYS A 120 -6.38 -17.79 -21.78
N ASN A 121 -5.19 -17.22 -21.65
CA ASN A 121 -4.74 -15.95 -22.23
C ASN A 121 -5.51 -14.70 -21.76
N ILE A 122 -6.41 -14.80 -20.77
CA ILE A 122 -7.20 -13.66 -20.27
C ILE A 122 -7.10 -13.61 -18.74
N CYS A 123 -6.51 -12.54 -18.24
CA CYS A 123 -6.33 -12.29 -16.81
C CYS A 123 -6.62 -10.83 -16.46
N TYR A 124 -7.02 -10.58 -15.22
CA TYR A 124 -7.11 -9.24 -14.66
C TYR A 124 -5.73 -8.79 -14.18
N VAL A 125 -5.30 -7.61 -14.63
CA VAL A 125 -4.10 -6.94 -14.09
C VAL A 125 -4.24 -6.74 -12.59
N ASN A 126 -5.43 -6.40 -12.09
CA ASN A 126 -5.68 -6.26 -10.66
C ASN A 126 -7.08 -6.77 -10.29
N ALA A 127 -7.18 -8.03 -9.86
CA ALA A 127 -8.46 -8.60 -9.40
C ALA A 127 -8.93 -8.07 -8.02
N VAL A 128 -8.10 -7.24 -7.37
CA VAL A 128 -8.36 -6.67 -6.05
C VAL A 128 -8.37 -5.15 -6.06
N GLU A 129 -8.54 -4.52 -7.22
CA GLU A 129 -8.53 -3.06 -7.36
C GLU A 129 -9.57 -2.38 -6.46
N TRP A 130 -10.72 -3.01 -6.30
CA TRP A 130 -11.79 -2.57 -5.39
C TRP A 130 -11.44 -2.69 -3.90
N LEU A 131 -10.48 -3.54 -3.54
CA LEU A 131 -10.03 -3.76 -2.16
C LEU A 131 -8.84 -2.88 -1.81
N ALA A 132 -7.88 -2.76 -2.73
CA ALA A 132 -6.68 -1.97 -2.54
C ALA A 132 -6.18 -1.49 -3.91
N SER A 133 -6.46 -0.23 -4.24
CA SER A 133 -5.89 0.42 -5.41
C SER A 133 -4.64 1.19 -4.99
N SER A 134 -3.48 0.69 -5.39
CA SER A 134 -2.20 1.37 -5.26
C SER A 134 -1.35 1.12 -6.50
N ILE A 135 -0.42 2.04 -6.79
CA ILE A 135 0.54 1.89 -7.90
C ILE A 135 1.33 0.58 -7.76
N GLU A 136 1.69 0.21 -6.52
CA GLU A 136 2.38 -1.04 -6.21
C GLU A 136 1.54 -2.26 -6.60
N THR A 137 0.24 -2.25 -6.27
CA THR A 137 -0.68 -3.34 -6.61
C THR A 137 -0.82 -3.51 -8.12
N SER A 138 -0.85 -2.42 -8.89
CA SER A 138 -0.88 -2.47 -10.36
C SER A 138 0.42 -3.01 -10.95
N ALA A 139 1.58 -2.61 -10.41
CA ALA A 139 2.88 -3.10 -10.87
C ALA A 139 3.06 -4.62 -10.59
N LEU A 140 2.71 -5.06 -9.38
CA LEU A 140 2.71 -6.47 -9.00
C LEU A 140 1.71 -7.29 -9.83
N GLY A 141 0.51 -6.74 -10.00
CA GLY A 141 -0.54 -7.33 -10.83
C GLY A 141 -0.13 -7.54 -12.28
N GLY A 142 0.53 -6.53 -12.89
CA GLY A 142 1.10 -6.62 -14.23
C GLY A 142 2.15 -7.71 -14.35
N ARG A 143 3.10 -7.77 -13.40
CA ARG A 143 4.12 -8.84 -13.37
C ARG A 143 3.49 -10.23 -13.30
N ASN A 144 2.46 -10.42 -12.48
CA ASN A 144 1.77 -11.70 -12.34
C ASN A 144 1.02 -12.08 -13.62
N CYS A 145 0.39 -11.11 -14.30
CA CYS A 145 -0.26 -11.33 -15.60
C CYS A 145 0.73 -11.81 -16.66
N VAL A 146 1.90 -11.17 -16.74
CA VAL A 146 2.96 -11.61 -17.67
C VAL A 146 3.35 -13.06 -17.39
N ASN A 147 3.56 -13.45 -16.13
CA ASN A 147 3.90 -14.83 -15.79
C ASN A 147 2.80 -15.82 -16.20
N MET A 148 1.53 -15.48 -15.97
CA MET A 148 0.39 -16.31 -16.37
C MET A 148 0.27 -16.48 -17.89
N LEU A 149 0.52 -15.41 -18.65
CA LEU A 149 0.50 -15.44 -20.11
C LEU A 149 1.67 -16.24 -20.68
N LEU A 150 2.87 -16.11 -20.09
CA LEU A 150 4.02 -16.92 -20.47
C LEU A 150 3.75 -18.41 -20.27
N GLU A 151 3.08 -18.78 -19.19
CA GLU A 151 2.64 -20.16 -18.95
C GLU A 151 1.64 -20.64 -20.02
N ASP A 152 0.62 -19.84 -20.33
CA ASP A 152 -0.42 -20.23 -21.29
C ASP A 152 0.08 -20.40 -22.71
N LEU A 153 1.11 -19.62 -23.08
CA LEU A 153 1.78 -19.67 -24.36
C LEU A 153 2.89 -20.72 -24.42
N GLY A 154 3.18 -21.42 -23.31
CA GLY A 154 4.29 -22.39 -23.23
C GLY A 154 5.68 -21.75 -23.31
N LEU A 155 5.78 -20.45 -22.99
CA LEU A 155 6.99 -19.62 -23.08
C LEU A 155 7.66 -19.43 -21.72
N GLN A 156 7.43 -20.30 -20.72
CA GLN A 156 8.08 -20.17 -19.42
C GLN A 156 9.59 -20.08 -19.62
N MET A 157 10.16 -18.90 -19.35
CA MET A 157 11.60 -18.74 -19.24
C MET A 157 12.04 -19.67 -18.12
N ILE A 158 12.75 -20.73 -18.49
CA ILE A 158 13.33 -21.71 -17.58
C ILE A 158 14.06 -20.94 -16.48
N LYS A 159 13.48 -20.87 -15.28
CA LYS A 159 14.27 -20.63 -14.08
C LYS A 159 15.15 -21.87 -13.95
N LYS A 160 16.31 -21.84 -14.58
CA LYS A 160 17.37 -22.81 -14.32
C LYS A 160 17.61 -22.72 -12.81
N PRO A 161 17.47 -23.79 -12.03
CA PRO A 161 17.94 -23.76 -10.67
C PRO A 161 19.45 -23.47 -10.76
N ILE A 162 19.88 -22.38 -10.14
CA ILE A 162 21.29 -22.24 -9.80
C ILE A 162 21.50 -23.36 -8.79
N LYS A 163 22.03 -24.50 -9.26
CA LYS A 163 22.63 -25.47 -8.36
C LYS A 163 23.78 -24.72 -7.68
N ASN A 164 23.58 -24.32 -6.44
CA ASN A 164 24.70 -24.03 -5.56
C ASN A 164 25.33 -25.37 -5.25
N GLU A 165 26.26 -25.79 -6.08
CA GLU A 165 27.27 -26.78 -5.68
C GLU A 165 28.24 -26.05 -4.76
N LEU A 166 28.13 -26.34 -3.45
CA LEU A 166 29.21 -26.21 -2.48
C LEU A 166 29.72 -27.62 -2.19
#